data_AF-A0A2M6Y9G0-F1
#
_entry.id   AF-A0A2M6Y9G0-F1
#
_cell.length_a   1.000
_cell.length_b   1.000
_cell.length_c   1.000
_cell.angle_alpha   90.00
_cell.angle_beta   90.00
_cell.angle_gamma   90.00
#
_symmetry.space_group_name_H-M   'P 1'
#
loop_
_entity.id
_entity.type
_entity.pdbx_description
1 polymer ?
#
loop_
_entity_poly.entity_id
_entity_poly.type
_entity_poly.pdbx_seq_one_letter_code
_entity_poly.pdbx_strand_id
1 'polypeptide(L)'
;MTDQIRKTYMGINHDMLSDEIRGLAKKQGIKVGEIKVQTYPLPSGDTQTRVTVAFKTQSERPEDEKECGSAHILSLPGGETKLVLDLSENLLPKEKISSLEEDLDFILGSYEIKW
;
A
#
# COMPACT_ATOMS: atom_id res chain seq x y z
N MET A 1 17.06 -7.45 -1.90
CA MET A 1 16.42 -6.73 -3.03
C MET A 1 15.10 -6.16 -2.53
N THR A 2 14.50 -5.23 -3.27
CA THR A 2 13.20 -4.65 -2.94
C THR A 2 12.29 -4.94 -4.12
N ASP A 3 11.24 -5.69 -3.90
CA ASP A 3 10.17 -5.90 -4.87
C ASP A 3 9.22 -4.72 -4.79
N GLN A 4 8.85 -4.18 -5.95
CA GLN A 4 7.97 -3.03 -6.06
C GLN A 4 6.75 -3.36 -6.91
N ILE A 5 5.57 -3.24 -6.31
CA ILE A 5 4.29 -3.42 -6.98
C ILE A 5 3.69 -2.03 -7.25
N ARG A 6 3.29 -1.77 -8.49
CA ARG A 6 2.67 -0.50 -8.90
C ARG A 6 1.31 -0.77 -9.50
N LYS A 7 0.28 -0.10 -8.98
CA LYS A 7 -1.10 -0.24 -9.42
C LYS A 7 -1.75 1.14 -9.54
N THR A 8 -2.62 1.31 -10.52
CA THR A 8 -3.43 2.52 -10.67
C THR A 8 -4.89 2.12 -10.67
N TYR A 9 -5.69 2.75 -9.83
CA TYR A 9 -7.11 2.45 -9.67
C TYR A 9 -7.96 3.68 -9.99
N MET A 10 -9.19 3.45 -10.46
CA MET A 10 -10.19 4.48 -10.69
C MET A 10 -11.43 4.22 -9.83
N GLY A 11 -11.98 5.28 -9.23
CA GLY A 11 -13.23 5.18 -8.46
C GLY A 11 -13.07 4.57 -7.05
N ILE A 12 -11.83 4.38 -6.58
CA ILE A 12 -11.51 4.01 -5.20
C ILE A 12 -10.88 5.20 -4.47
N ASN A 13 -11.31 5.44 -3.23
CA ASN A 13 -10.71 6.47 -2.38
C ASN A 13 -9.48 5.93 -1.61
N HIS A 14 -8.63 6.82 -1.11
CA HIS A 14 -7.42 6.44 -0.37
C HIS A 14 -7.72 5.68 0.92
N ASP A 15 -8.83 5.99 1.60
CA ASP A 15 -9.19 5.36 2.88
C ASP A 15 -9.48 3.87 2.69
N MET A 16 -10.36 3.54 1.74
CA MET A 16 -10.68 2.16 1.40
C MET A 16 -9.43 1.41 0.93
N LEU A 17 -8.64 2.00 0.02
CA LEU A 17 -7.41 1.35 -0.46
C LEU A 17 -6.41 1.11 0.68
N SER A 18 -6.26 2.07 1.60
CA SER A 18 -5.41 1.93 2.77
C SER A 18 -5.90 0.80 3.67
N ASP A 19 -7.20 0.71 3.93
CA ASP A 19 -7.77 -0.33 4.78
C ASP A 19 -7.64 -1.73 4.16
N GLU A 20 -7.87 -1.88 2.86
CA GLU A 20 -7.68 -3.15 2.16
C GLU A 20 -6.21 -3.61 2.23
N ILE A 21 -5.25 -2.73 1.90
CA ILE A 21 -3.83 -3.06 1.98
C ILE A 21 -3.44 -3.47 3.42
N ARG A 22 -3.97 -2.79 4.44
CA ARG A 22 -3.73 -3.14 5.84
C ARG A 22 -4.31 -4.50 6.20
N GLY A 23 -5.50 -4.82 5.69
CA GLY A 23 -6.13 -6.13 5.86
C GLY A 23 -5.30 -7.25 5.23
N LEU A 24 -4.88 -7.05 3.98
CA LEU A 24 -4.07 -8.01 3.24
C LEU A 24 -2.67 -8.18 3.84
N ALA A 25 -2.02 -7.10 4.25
CA ALA A 25 -0.74 -7.17 4.95
C ALA A 25 -0.84 -8.02 6.23
N LYS A 26 -1.88 -7.79 7.05
CA LYS A 26 -2.12 -8.60 8.25
C LYS A 26 -2.36 -10.08 7.95
N LYS A 27 -3.10 -10.40 6.89
CA LYS A 27 -3.33 -11.78 6.42
C LYS A 27 -2.00 -12.50 6.10
N GLN A 28 -1.03 -11.78 5.55
CA GLN A 28 0.31 -12.30 5.24
C GLN A 28 1.26 -12.31 6.46
N GLY A 29 0.79 -11.96 7.66
CA GLY A 29 1.61 -11.87 8.87
C GLY A 29 2.56 -10.67 8.86
N ILE A 30 2.17 -9.59 8.18
CA ILE A 30 2.89 -8.32 8.17
C ILE A 30 2.20 -7.36 9.15
N LYS A 31 2.97 -6.77 10.05
CA LYS A 31 2.45 -5.79 11.00
C LYS A 31 2.39 -4.42 10.35
N VAL A 32 1.27 -3.73 10.52
CA VAL A 32 1.11 -2.34 10.09
C VAL A 32 1.75 -1.43 11.13
N GLY A 33 2.69 -0.60 10.69
CA GLY A 33 3.37 0.41 11.49
C GLY A 33 2.67 1.77 11.45
N GLU A 34 3.48 2.82 11.34
CA GLU A 34 2.98 4.20 11.29
C GLU A 34 2.21 4.46 9.98
N ILE A 35 1.11 5.20 10.08
CA ILE A 35 0.34 5.69 8.94
C ILE A 35 0.44 7.22 8.94
N LYS A 36 0.94 7.78 7.83
CA LYS A 36 1.03 9.22 7.61
C LYS A 36 0.07 9.63 6.51
N VAL A 37 -0.88 10.49 6.84
CA VAL A 37 -1.79 11.12 5.88
C VAL A 37 -1.38 12.57 5.71
N GLN A 38 -1.16 12.98 4.46
CA GLN A 38 -0.73 14.32 4.10
C GLN A 38 -1.61 14.82 2.96
N THR A 39 -2.19 16.00 3.13
CA THR A 39 -3.06 16.63 2.12
C THR A 39 -2.41 17.93 1.66
N TYR A 40 -2.30 18.09 0.34
CA TYR A 40 -1.62 19.21 -0.29
C TYR A 40 -2.59 19.97 -1.20
N PRO A 41 -2.64 21.31 -1.12
CA PRO A 41 -3.35 22.10 -2.10
C PRO A 41 -2.58 22.10 -3.43
N LEU A 42 -3.31 22.04 -4.54
CA LEU A 42 -2.78 22.14 -5.89
C LEU A 42 -3.01 23.54 -6.48
N PRO A 43 -2.17 23.98 -7.44
CA PRO A 43 -2.39 25.24 -8.15
C PRO A 43 -3.74 25.34 -8.89
N SER A 44 -4.39 24.21 -9.19
CA SER A 44 -5.73 24.18 -9.80
C SER A 44 -6.84 24.62 -8.83
N GLY A 45 -6.56 24.69 -7.53
CA GLY A 45 -7.55 24.87 -6.47
C GLY A 45 -8.05 23.56 -5.85
N ASP A 46 -7.70 22.41 -6.43
CA ASP A 46 -8.02 21.09 -5.87
C ASP A 46 -7.05 20.68 -4.75
N THR A 47 -7.34 19.57 -4.08
CA THR A 47 -6.44 18.95 -3.10
C THR A 47 -5.99 17.57 -3.54
N GLN A 48 -4.76 17.22 -3.21
CA GLN A 48 -4.19 15.89 -3.41
C GLN A 48 -3.82 15.29 -2.06
N THR A 49 -4.22 14.04 -1.84
CA THR A 49 -3.93 13.31 -0.59
C THR A 49 -2.91 12.21 -0.84
N ARG A 50 -1.89 12.16 0.01
CA ARG A 50 -0.91 11.09 0.07
C ARG A 50 -1.06 10.36 1.40
N VAL A 51 -1.22 9.04 1.34
CA VAL A 51 -1.15 8.15 2.50
C VAL A 51 0.13 7.32 2.39
N THR A 52 0.92 7.28 3.45
CA THR A 52 2.06 6.39 3.56
C THR A 52 1.84 5.44 4.72
N VAL A 53 1.91 4.14 4.45
CA VAL A 53 1.75 3.07 5.44
C VAL A 53 3.08 2.35 5.56
N ALA A 54 3.69 2.34 6.73
CA ALA A 54 4.89 1.56 6.99
C ALA A 54 4.52 0.11 7.35
N PHE A 55 5.30 -0.85 6.89
CA PHE A 55 5.14 -2.27 7.22
C PHE A 55 6.33 -2.77 8.01
N LYS A 56 6.05 -3.61 9.01
CA LYS A 56 7.05 -4.25 9.85
C LYS A 56 6.88 -5.75 9.86
N THR A 57 7.99 -6.46 10.08
CA THR A 57 7.94 -7.90 10.34
C THR A 57 7.17 -8.18 11.62
N GLN A 58 6.42 -9.28 11.64
CA GLN A 58 5.80 -9.76 12.87
C GLN A 58 6.86 -10.54 13.68
N SER A 59 7.20 -10.03 14.86
CA SER A 59 8.16 -10.62 15.80
C SER A 59 7.54 -10.71 17.20
N GLU A 60 7.99 -11.65 18.03
CA GLU A 60 7.50 -11.80 19.42
C GLU A 60 7.85 -10.60 20.30
N ARG A 61 8.98 -9.94 20.01
CA ARG A 61 9.43 -8.76 20.72
C ARG A 61 9.36 -7.53 19.82
N PRO A 62 8.85 -6.38 20.32
CA PRO A 62 8.77 -5.14 19.55
C PRO A 62 10.13 -4.63 19.03
N GLU A 63 11.22 -4.95 19.72
CA GLU A 63 12.59 -4.56 19.38
C GLU A 63 13.18 -5.32 18.19
N ASP A 64 12.60 -6.49 17.86
CA ASP A 64 12.99 -7.31 16.71
C ASP A 64 12.12 -7.02 15.46
N GLU A 65 11.18 -6.07 15.56
CA GLU A 65 10.35 -5.64 14.44
C GLU A 65 11.17 -4.77 13.49
N LYS A 66 11.49 -5.31 12.31
CA LYS A 66 12.20 -4.59 11.26
C LYS A 66 11.22 -4.05 10.24
N GLU A 67 11.47 -2.84 9.75
CA GLU A 67 10.71 -2.29 8.63
C GLU A 67 10.95 -3.14 7.38
N CYS A 68 9.87 -3.79 6.91
CA CYS A 68 9.90 -4.71 5.78
C CYS A 68 9.33 -4.11 4.50
N GLY A 69 8.86 -2.86 4.54
CA GLY A 69 8.37 -2.16 3.37
C GLY A 69 7.45 -0.99 3.69
N SER A 70 6.89 -0.39 2.64
CA SER A 70 5.91 0.69 2.76
C SER A 70 4.93 0.71 1.59
N ALA A 71 3.71 1.19 1.83
CA ALA A 71 2.76 1.54 0.79
C ALA A 71 2.66 3.06 0.68
N HIS A 72 2.71 3.56 -0.55
CA HIS A 72 2.40 4.93 -0.89
C HIS A 72 1.14 4.95 -1.75
N ILE A 73 0.09 5.56 -1.19
CA ILE A 73 -1.18 5.78 -1.85
C ILE A 73 -1.30 7.25 -2.19
N LEU A 74 -1.67 7.56 -3.42
CA LEU A 74 -1.80 8.91 -3.93
C LEU A 74 -3.17 9.07 -4.59
N SER A 75 -4.09 9.80 -3.95
CA SER A 75 -5.38 10.14 -4.52
C SER A 75 -5.31 11.47 -5.25
N LEU A 76 -5.65 11.45 -6.52
CA LEU A 76 -5.69 12.59 -7.41
C LEU A 76 -7.13 13.16 -7.48
N PRO A 77 -7.29 14.46 -7.75
CA PRO A 77 -8.62 15.08 -7.86
C PRO A 77 -9.54 14.43 -8.90
N GLY A 78 -8.98 13.82 -9.95
CA GLY A 78 -9.73 13.15 -11.03
C GLY A 78 -10.32 11.78 -10.67
N GLY A 79 -10.31 11.37 -9.40
CA GLY A 79 -10.81 10.06 -8.96
C GLY A 79 -9.84 8.90 -9.22
N GLU A 80 -8.64 9.20 -9.70
CA GLU A 80 -7.54 8.24 -9.80
C GLU A 80 -6.84 8.09 -8.45
N THR A 81 -6.58 6.85 -8.05
CA THR A 81 -5.77 6.54 -6.87
C THR A 81 -4.63 5.63 -7.27
N LYS A 82 -3.40 6.09 -7.08
CA LYS A 82 -2.18 5.35 -7.41
C LYS A 82 -1.62 4.68 -6.18
N LEU A 83 -1.16 3.44 -6.33
CA LEU A 83 -0.49 2.66 -5.31
C LEU A 83 0.92 2.32 -5.77
N VAL A 84 1.88 2.60 -4.90
CA VAL A 84 3.22 2.01 -4.96
C VAL A 84 3.46 1.26 -3.67
N LEU A 85 3.76 -0.02 -3.77
CA LEU A 85 4.06 -0.87 -2.64
C LEU A 85 5.50 -1.34 -2.77
N ASP A 86 6.34 -0.97 -1.82
CA ASP A 86 7.75 -1.33 -1.75
C ASP A 86 7.94 -2.36 -0.63
N LEU A 87 8.39 -3.56 -0.95
CA LEU A 87 8.57 -4.65 0.01
C LEU A 87 9.98 -5.24 -0.08
N SER A 88 10.61 -5.48 1.07
CA SER A 88 11.96 -6.05 1.12
C SER A 88 11.91 -7.58 1.07
N GLU A 89 12.41 -8.15 -0.02
CA GLU A 89 12.59 -9.61 -0.18
C GLU A 89 13.54 -10.22 0.86
N ASN A 90 14.40 -9.39 1.46
CA ASN A 90 15.32 -9.85 2.51
C ASN A 90 14.58 -10.17 3.82
N LEU A 91 13.40 -9.58 4.02
CA LEU A 91 12.61 -9.67 5.25
C LEU A 91 11.27 -10.38 5.03
N LEU A 92 10.80 -10.45 3.78
CA LEU A 92 9.58 -11.14 3.39
C LEU A 92 9.88 -12.18 2.31
N PRO A 93 9.47 -13.45 2.51
CA PRO A 93 9.55 -14.45 1.46
C PRO A 93 8.78 -13.99 0.21
N LYS A 94 9.37 -14.23 -0.96
CA LYS A 94 8.76 -13.87 -2.24
C LYS A 94 7.33 -14.40 -2.41
N GLU A 95 7.06 -15.61 -1.91
CA GLU A 95 5.72 -16.21 -1.93
C GLU A 95 4.66 -15.34 -1.25
N LYS A 96 5.00 -14.66 -0.14
CA LYS A 96 4.09 -13.73 0.54
C LYS A 96 3.86 -12.46 -0.27
N ILE A 97 4.90 -11.97 -0.94
CA ILE A 97 4.82 -10.78 -1.80
C ILE A 97 3.91 -11.08 -2.99
N SER A 98 4.10 -12.23 -3.66
CA SER A 98 3.25 -12.69 -4.75
C SER A 98 1.81 -12.93 -4.29
N SER A 99 1.60 -13.57 -3.14
CA SER A 99 0.25 -13.78 -2.59
C SER A 99 -0.46 -12.46 -2.28
N LEU A 100 0.27 -11.44 -1.82
CA LEU A 100 -0.28 -10.11 -1.57
C LEU A 100 -0.68 -9.42 -2.88
N GLU A 101 0.12 -9.55 -3.93
CA GLU A 101 -0.20 -9.03 -5.26
C GLU A 101 -1.43 -9.72 -5.86
N GLU A 102 -1.52 -11.05 -5.76
CA GLU A 102 -2.68 -11.82 -6.20
C GLU A 102 -3.97 -11.43 -5.45
N ASP A 103 -3.89 -11.26 -4.13
CA ASP A 103 -5.02 -10.79 -3.31
C ASP A 103 -5.46 -9.38 -3.73
N LEU A 104 -4.52 -8.47 -4.01
CA LEU A 104 -4.82 -7.12 -4.50
C LEU A 104 -5.52 -7.17 -5.86
N ASP A 105 -5.01 -7.99 -6.78
CA ASP A 105 -5.58 -8.15 -8.12
C ASP A 105 -6.98 -8.76 -8.07
N PHE A 106 -7.22 -9.70 -7.15
CA PHE A 106 -8.53 -10.31 -6.98
C PHE A 106 -9.55 -9.31 -6.43
N ILE A 107 -9.20 -8.53 -5.39
CA ILE A 107 -10.14 -7.62 -4.71
C ILE A 107 -10.35 -6.32 -5.50
N LEU A 108 -9.26 -5.77 -6.02
CA LEU A 108 -9.24 -4.43 -6.62
C LEU A 108 -9.13 -4.46 -8.15
N GLY A 109 -9.00 -5.63 -8.77
CA GLY A 109 -8.81 -5.76 -10.20
C GLY A 109 -9.92 -5.14 -11.06
N SER A 110 -11.15 -5.05 -10.54
CA SER A 110 -12.25 -4.35 -11.23
C SER A 110 -12.08 -2.83 -11.27
N TYR A 111 -11.31 -2.26 -10.35
CA TYR A 111 -11.00 -0.83 -10.28
C TYR A 111 -9.67 -0.49 -10.96
N GLU A 112 -8.85 -1.50 -11.27
CA GLU A 112 -7.52 -1.31 -11.84
C GLU A 112 -7.61 -0.82 -13.29
N ILE A 113 -6.89 0.27 -13.59
CA ILE A 113 -6.69 0.74 -14.95
C ILE A 113 -5.46 0.02 -15.52
N LYS A 114 -5.70 -0.94 -16.41
CA LYS A 114 -4.64 -1.60 -17.17
C LYS A 114 -4.34 -0.79 -18.42
N TRP A 115 -3.15 -0.20 -18.48
CA TRP A 115 -2.63 0.51 -19.65
C TRP A 115 -1.87 -0.45 -20.56
#